data_AF-A0A924K412-F1
#
_entry.id   AF-A0A924K412-F1
#
_cell.length_a   1.000
_cell.length_b   1.000
_cell.length_c   1.000
_cell.angle_alpha   90.00
_cell.angle_beta   90.00
_cell.angle_gamma   90.00
#
_symmetry.space_group_name_H-M   'P 1'
#
loop_
_entity.id
_entity.type
_entity.pdbx_description
1 polymer ?
#
loop_
_entity_poly.entity_id
_entity_poly.type
_entity_poly.pdbx_seq_one_letter_code
_entity_poly.pdbx_strand_id
1 'polypeptide(L)'
;TFPEGRIGVQGCIASLQQKTTSVLASTLNPSVTGAIALGSATASATTLASTMVDLLPSTAFTSSATINVAGTAVTAQLAAPAQFNGTVTPLKMYLNTAYATTTDVDADATQTISGTITLTYLWLGDV
;
A
#
# COMPACT_ATOMS: atom_id res chain seq x y z
N THR A 1 0.93 13.35 -1.09
CA THR A 1 1.84 14.00 -2.06
C THR A 1 2.86 14.78 -1.29
N PHE A 2 4.12 14.70 -1.70
CA PHE A 2 5.21 15.49 -1.13
C PHE A 2 5.27 16.87 -1.80
N PRO A 3 5.96 17.85 -1.20
CA PRO A 3 6.33 19.07 -1.91
C PRO A 3 7.11 18.75 -3.20
N GLU A 4 7.03 19.66 -4.17
CA GLU A 4 7.88 19.62 -5.36
C GLU A 4 9.37 19.68 -4.98
N GLY A 5 10.21 19.02 -5.75
CA GLY A 5 11.66 18.95 -5.51
C GLY A 5 12.18 17.55 -5.23
N ARG A 6 13.46 17.46 -4.84
CA ARG A 6 14.11 16.20 -4.49
C ARG A 6 13.76 15.82 -3.05
N ILE A 7 13.36 14.58 -2.85
CA ILE A 7 12.89 14.07 -1.55
C ILE A 7 13.79 12.93 -1.09
N GLY A 8 14.33 13.03 0.12
CA GLY A 8 15.08 11.96 0.78
C GLY A 8 14.28 11.34 1.92
N VAL A 9 13.66 10.18 1.69
CA VAL A 9 12.93 9.43 2.72
C VAL A 9 13.90 8.67 3.60
N GLN A 10 13.90 8.99 4.89
CA GLN A 10 14.79 8.40 5.89
C GLN A 10 14.16 7.20 6.60
N GLY A 11 12.84 7.22 6.75
CA GLY A 11 12.10 6.12 7.37
C GLY A 11 10.64 6.17 6.97
N CYS A 12 10.07 5.00 6.77
CA CYS A 12 8.63 4.79 6.66
C CYS A 12 8.28 3.57 7.50
N ILE A 13 7.32 3.69 8.41
CA ILE A 13 6.80 2.59 9.21
C ILE A 13 5.28 2.64 9.10
N ALA A 14 4.65 1.50 8.86
CA ALA A 14 3.20 1.40 8.80
C ALA A 14 2.68 0.25 9.64
N SER A 15 1.50 0.45 10.21
CA SER A 15 0.67 -0.57 10.83
C SER A 15 -0.73 -0.44 10.25
N LEU A 16 -1.11 -1.38 9.38
CA LEU A 16 -2.30 -1.27 8.55
C LEU A 16 -3.18 -2.51 8.70
N GLN A 17 -4.49 -2.30 8.69
CA GLN A 17 -5.48 -3.35 8.87
C GLN A 17 -6.51 -3.27 7.76
N GLN A 18 -6.71 -4.40 7.08
CA GLN A 18 -7.70 -4.51 6.00
C GLN A 18 -9.05 -4.96 6.55
N LYS A 19 -10.12 -4.42 5.96
CA LYS A 19 -11.50 -4.82 6.21
C LYS A 19 -12.27 -4.84 4.90
N THR A 20 -12.87 -5.96 4.54
CA THR A 20 -13.81 -6.05 3.40
C THR A 20 -15.20 -5.59 3.83
N THR A 21 -15.81 -4.70 3.06
CA THR A 21 -17.15 -4.15 3.34
C THR A 21 -18.18 -4.51 2.27
N SER A 22 -17.75 -5.04 1.12
CA SER A 22 -18.63 -5.66 0.12
C SER A 22 -19.03 -7.09 0.51
N VAL A 23 -19.95 -7.69 -0.27
CA VAL A 23 -20.38 -9.08 -0.10
C VAL A 23 -19.21 -10.02 -0.37
N LEU A 24 -18.87 -10.88 0.58
CA LEU A 24 -17.81 -11.89 0.43
C LEU A 24 -18.22 -13.01 -0.54
N ALA A 25 -17.23 -13.73 -1.07
CA ALA A 25 -17.37 -14.91 -1.94
C ALA A 25 -18.04 -14.68 -3.31
N SER A 26 -18.74 -13.57 -3.50
CA SER A 26 -19.22 -13.11 -4.81
C SER A 26 -18.54 -11.83 -5.29
N THR A 27 -17.63 -11.26 -4.49
CA THR A 27 -16.78 -10.11 -4.88
C THR A 27 -15.32 -10.39 -4.55
N LEU A 28 -14.95 -10.36 -3.27
CA LEU A 28 -13.64 -10.77 -2.76
C LEU A 28 -13.80 -12.05 -1.95
N ASN A 29 -12.97 -13.04 -2.23
CA ASN A 29 -13.00 -14.31 -1.53
C ASN A 29 -12.53 -14.14 -0.07
N PRO A 30 -13.20 -14.78 0.89
CA PRO A 30 -12.88 -14.64 2.30
C PRO A 30 -11.56 -15.35 2.63
N SER A 31 -10.80 -14.78 3.56
CA SER A 31 -9.56 -15.38 4.08
C SER A 31 -8.47 -15.62 3.04
N VAL A 32 -8.49 -14.90 1.91
CA VAL A 32 -7.43 -14.97 0.90
C VAL A 32 -6.27 -14.06 1.26
N THR A 33 -5.10 -14.34 0.70
CA THR A 33 -3.90 -13.53 0.94
C THR A 33 -3.87 -12.34 -0.01
N GLY A 34 -3.90 -11.13 0.56
CA GLY A 34 -3.64 -9.89 -0.15
C GLY A 34 -2.25 -9.36 0.19
N ALA A 35 -1.81 -8.37 -0.59
CA ALA A 35 -0.57 -7.64 -0.37
C ALA A 35 -0.88 -6.16 -0.22
N ILE A 36 -0.18 -5.49 0.72
CA ILE A 36 -0.25 -4.05 0.93
C ILE A 36 1.14 -3.44 0.88
N ALA A 37 1.27 -2.26 0.28
CA ALA A 37 2.54 -1.55 0.15
C ALA A 37 2.33 -0.04 0.02
N LEU A 38 3.42 0.72 0.13
CA LEU A 38 3.46 2.13 -0.23
C LEU A 38 4.46 2.31 -1.37
N GLY A 39 4.06 3.05 -2.41
CA GLY A 39 4.89 3.29 -3.57
C GLY A 39 4.68 4.65 -4.21
N SER A 40 5.62 5.02 -5.09
CA SER A 40 5.57 6.22 -5.93
C SER A 40 4.67 6.07 -7.16
N ALA A 41 4.29 4.84 -7.52
CA ALA A 41 3.35 4.53 -8.60
C ALA A 41 2.10 3.82 -8.07
N THR A 42 0.98 4.00 -8.78
CA THR A 42 -0.26 3.26 -8.54
C THR A 42 -0.07 1.77 -8.84
N ALA A 43 -0.71 0.91 -8.05
CA ALA A 43 -0.81 -0.51 -8.34
C ALA A 43 -1.33 -0.76 -9.77
N SER A 44 -0.62 -1.60 -10.53
CA SER A 44 -0.96 -1.96 -11.91
C SER A 44 -0.77 -3.46 -12.20
N ALA A 45 -0.56 -4.26 -11.14
CA ALA A 45 -0.32 -5.69 -11.23
C ALA A 45 -0.89 -6.42 -9.99
N THR A 46 -1.11 -7.73 -10.14
CA THR A 46 -1.52 -8.63 -9.04
C THR A 46 -0.39 -8.88 -8.04
N THR A 47 0.86 -8.62 -8.43
CA THR A 47 2.04 -8.65 -7.55
C THR A 47 2.64 -7.25 -7.47
N LEU A 48 2.73 -6.70 -6.26
CA LEU A 48 3.30 -5.37 -6.03
C LEU A 48 4.84 -5.45 -6.05
N ALA A 49 5.47 -4.65 -6.91
CA ALA A 49 6.93 -4.62 -7.10
C ALA A 49 7.39 -3.26 -7.66
N SER A 50 8.71 -3.05 -7.73
CA SER A 50 9.32 -1.82 -8.28
C SER A 50 8.75 -0.56 -7.61
N THR A 51 8.35 0.45 -8.39
CA THR A 51 7.79 1.71 -7.92
C THR A 51 6.44 1.58 -7.21
N MET A 52 5.81 0.40 -7.20
CA MET A 52 4.62 0.14 -6.38
C MET A 52 4.95 -0.10 -4.90
N VAL A 53 6.23 -0.33 -4.56
CA VAL A 53 6.70 -0.74 -3.21
C VAL A 53 7.95 0.00 -2.74
N ASP A 54 8.33 1.09 -3.40
CA ASP A 54 9.60 1.80 -3.18
C ASP A 54 9.61 2.71 -1.93
N LEU A 55 8.49 2.84 -1.21
CA LEU A 55 8.39 3.57 0.06
C LEU A 55 8.14 2.65 1.26
N LEU A 56 7.41 1.55 1.07
CA LEU A 56 7.18 0.51 2.06
C LEU A 56 7.11 -0.84 1.34
N PRO A 57 7.91 -1.84 1.76
CA PRO A 57 7.92 -3.15 1.11
C PRO A 57 6.54 -3.82 1.16
N SER A 58 6.26 -4.63 0.14
CA SER A 58 5.02 -5.40 0.09
C SER A 58 4.92 -6.34 1.27
N THR A 59 3.78 -6.29 1.96
CA THR A 59 3.49 -7.08 3.14
C THR A 59 2.18 -7.82 2.96
N ALA A 60 2.20 -9.12 3.26
CA ALA A 60 1.00 -9.95 3.16
C ALA A 60 0.01 -9.64 4.29
N PHE A 61 -1.27 -9.57 3.97
CA PHE A 61 -2.38 -9.55 4.92
C PHE A 61 -3.41 -10.62 4.52
N THR A 62 -4.30 -10.97 5.45
CA THR A 62 -5.43 -11.87 5.17
C THR A 62 -6.71 -11.05 5.03
N SER A 63 -7.47 -11.25 3.95
CA SER A 63 -8.75 -10.57 3.76
C SER A 63 -9.77 -11.00 4.82
N SER A 64 -10.76 -10.15 5.08
CA SER A 64 -11.84 -10.45 6.02
C SER A 64 -12.52 -11.81 5.75
N ALA A 65 -12.63 -12.64 6.78
CA ALA A 65 -13.49 -13.83 6.76
C ALA A 65 -14.98 -13.48 6.96
N THR A 66 -15.25 -12.34 7.60
CA THR A 66 -16.60 -11.84 7.89
C THR A 66 -16.70 -10.38 7.44
N ILE A 67 -17.77 -10.03 6.74
CA ILE A 67 -18.03 -8.67 6.26
C ILE A 67 -17.97 -7.70 7.44
N ASN A 68 -17.35 -6.53 7.24
CA ASN A 68 -17.23 -5.47 8.23
C ASN A 68 -16.42 -5.84 9.50
N VAL A 69 -15.67 -6.95 9.48
CA VAL A 69 -14.73 -7.31 10.55
C VAL A 69 -13.31 -7.12 10.03
N ALA A 70 -12.56 -6.23 10.68
CA ALA A 70 -11.17 -5.97 10.31
C ALA A 70 -10.28 -7.18 10.66
N GLY A 71 -9.31 -7.47 9.79
CA GLY A 71 -8.31 -8.52 10.01
C GLY A 71 -7.28 -8.16 11.07
N THR A 72 -6.23 -8.96 11.21
CA THR A 72 -5.09 -8.58 12.06
C THR A 72 -4.29 -7.46 11.39
N ALA A 73 -3.79 -6.49 12.16
CA ALA A 73 -2.95 -5.45 11.60
C ALA A 73 -1.60 -6.02 11.17
N VAL A 74 -1.14 -5.63 9.99
CA VAL A 74 0.17 -5.99 9.45
C VAL A 74 1.10 -4.80 9.55
N THR A 75 2.38 -5.07 9.81
CA THR A 75 3.38 -4.02 9.98
C THR A 75 4.50 -4.18 8.97
N ALA A 76 5.04 -3.05 8.54
CA ALA A 76 6.23 -3.01 7.71
C ALA A 76 7.01 -1.74 7.94
N GLN A 77 8.26 -1.78 7.50
CA GLN A 77 9.17 -0.65 7.54
C GLN A 77 9.97 -0.58 6.24
N LEU A 78 10.34 0.62 5.85
CA LEU A 78 11.26 0.87 4.74
C LEU A 78 12.58 0.13 5.01
N ALA A 79 13.04 -0.63 4.01
CA ALA A 79 14.23 -1.46 4.15
C ALA A 79 15.53 -0.63 4.21
N ALA A 80 15.58 0.48 3.46
CA ALA A 80 16.70 1.42 3.46
C ALA A 80 16.21 2.82 3.02
N PRO A 81 16.88 3.90 3.45
CA PRO A 81 16.57 5.25 2.98
C PRO A 81 16.55 5.33 1.45
N ALA A 82 15.60 6.11 0.92
CA ALA A 82 15.37 6.24 -0.52
C ALA A 82 15.36 7.70 -0.94
N GLN A 83 15.81 7.97 -2.16
CA GLN A 83 15.76 9.31 -2.75
C GLN A 83 14.92 9.31 -4.02
N PHE A 84 14.10 10.34 -4.16
CA PHE A 84 13.18 10.50 -5.27
C PHE A 84 13.36 11.87 -5.91
N ASN A 85 13.22 11.91 -7.23
CA ASN A 85 13.18 13.14 -7.98
C ASN A 85 11.73 13.56 -8.24
N GLY A 86 11.27 14.62 -7.57
CA GLY A 86 9.95 15.21 -7.75
C GLY A 86 9.98 16.63 -8.31
N THR A 87 11.05 17.05 -8.99
CA THR A 87 11.24 18.45 -9.47
C THR A 87 10.39 18.81 -10.70
N VAL A 88 9.88 17.83 -11.45
CA VAL A 88 8.99 18.06 -12.61
C VAL A 88 7.56 17.64 -12.31
N THR A 89 7.41 16.63 -11.46
CA THR A 89 6.12 16.14 -10.99
C THR A 89 6.28 15.81 -9.52
N PRO A 90 5.55 16.48 -8.63
CA PRO A 90 5.63 16.21 -7.20
C PRO A 90 5.45 14.73 -6.90
N LEU A 91 6.32 14.17 -6.07
CA LEU A 91 6.25 12.77 -5.69
C LEU A 91 4.90 12.49 -5.02
N LYS A 92 4.24 11.44 -5.46
CA LYS A 92 3.03 10.92 -4.80
C LYS A 92 3.39 9.68 -3.99
N MET A 93 2.65 9.47 -2.91
CA MET A 93 2.69 8.23 -2.15
C MET A 93 1.33 7.59 -2.30
N TYR A 94 1.31 6.40 -2.86
CA TYR A 94 0.12 5.59 -3.05
C TYR A 94 0.07 4.50 -2.00
N LEU A 95 -1.12 4.30 -1.43
CA LEU A 95 -1.44 3.08 -0.70
C LEU A 95 -1.88 2.03 -1.71
N ASN A 96 -1.02 1.06 -1.95
CA ASN A 96 -1.23 0.03 -2.95
C ASN A 96 -1.68 -1.27 -2.29
N THR A 97 -2.70 -1.91 -2.88
CA THR A 97 -3.15 -3.24 -2.50
C THR A 97 -3.28 -4.12 -3.73
N ALA A 98 -2.99 -5.41 -3.61
CA ALA A 98 -3.21 -6.39 -4.67
C ALA A 98 -3.61 -7.75 -4.09
N TYR A 99 -4.26 -8.55 -4.91
CA TYR A 99 -4.49 -9.98 -4.66
C TYR A 99 -3.79 -10.77 -5.77
N ALA A 100 -3.08 -11.82 -5.38
CA ALA A 100 -2.12 -12.48 -6.26
C ALA A 100 -2.78 -13.27 -7.39
N THR A 101 -3.98 -13.82 -7.16
CA THR A 101 -4.69 -14.63 -8.15
C THR A 101 -5.95 -13.91 -8.65
N THR A 102 -6.28 -14.14 -9.91
CA THR A 102 -7.53 -13.65 -10.51
C THR A 102 -8.76 -14.37 -9.97
N THR A 103 -8.58 -15.45 -9.21
CA THR A 103 -9.65 -16.17 -8.52
C THR A 103 -9.89 -15.67 -7.11
N ASP A 104 -9.06 -14.78 -6.58
CA ASP A 104 -9.30 -14.16 -5.27
C ASP A 104 -10.38 -13.06 -5.35
N VAL A 105 -10.58 -12.48 -6.54
CA VAL A 105 -11.52 -11.40 -6.81
C VAL A 105 -12.43 -11.80 -7.96
N ASP A 106 -13.67 -12.15 -7.64
CA ASP A 106 -14.69 -12.63 -8.59
C ASP A 106 -15.54 -11.50 -9.18
N ALA A 107 -15.61 -10.35 -8.49
CA ALA A 107 -16.27 -9.14 -8.96
C ALA A 107 -15.75 -7.91 -8.19
N ASP A 108 -16.22 -6.72 -8.55
CA ASP A 108 -15.88 -5.47 -7.86
C ASP A 108 -16.13 -5.58 -6.35
N ALA A 109 -15.06 -5.45 -5.57
CA ALA A 109 -15.07 -5.54 -4.12
C ALA A 109 -14.64 -4.22 -3.48
N THR A 110 -15.16 -3.96 -2.28
CA THR A 110 -14.81 -2.78 -1.50
C THR A 110 -14.07 -3.20 -0.25
N GLN A 111 -12.91 -2.58 -0.04
CA GLN A 111 -12.11 -2.73 1.17
C GLN A 111 -11.80 -1.38 1.79
N THR A 112 -11.73 -1.36 3.11
CA THR A 112 -11.25 -0.24 3.93
C THR A 112 -9.91 -0.63 4.52
N ILE A 113 -8.92 0.23 4.37
CA ILE A 113 -7.64 0.12 5.07
C ILE A 113 -7.62 1.18 6.17
N SER A 114 -7.34 0.76 7.40
CA SER A 114 -7.20 1.65 8.55
C SER A 114 -5.89 1.39 9.28
N GLY A 115 -5.31 2.41 9.90
CA GLY A 115 -4.09 2.28 10.67
C GLY A 115 -3.24 3.54 10.65
N THR A 116 -1.94 3.38 10.83
CA THR A 116 -0.98 4.48 10.86
C THR A 116 0.12 4.28 9.83
N ILE A 117 0.55 5.40 9.26
CA ILE A 117 1.77 5.49 8.45
C ILE A 117 2.57 6.64 9.06
N THR A 118 3.76 6.34 9.54
CA THR A 118 4.71 7.32 10.03
C THR A 118 5.84 7.44 9.03
N LEU A 119 6.08 8.67 8.57
CA LEU A 119 7.05 8.96 7.53
C LEU A 119 8.01 10.05 8.00
N THR A 120 9.30 9.80 7.81
CA THR A 120 10.37 10.77 8.05
C THR A 120 11.07 11.04 6.74
N TYR A 121 11.06 12.28 6.28
CA TYR A 121 11.68 12.69 5.03
C TYR A 121 12.40 14.03 5.16
N LEU A 122 13.34 14.25 4.25
CA LEU A 122 14.06 15.50 4.05
C LEU A 122 13.68 16.07 2.70
N TRP A 123 13.39 17.38 2.65
CA TRP A 123 13.30 18.11 1.39
C TRP A 123 14.70 18.59 1.02
N LEU A 124 15.21 18.16 -0.14
CA LEU A 124 16.60 18.33 -0.57
C LEU A 124 16.77 19.49 -1.56
N GLY A 125 15.76 20.34 -1.71
CA GLY A 125 15.74 21.45 -2.67
C GLY A 125 14.94 21.14 -3.93
N ASP A 126 14.66 22.20 -4.68
CA ASP A 126 14.03 22.19 -6.01
C ASP A 126 14.86 23.05 -6.98
N VAL A 127 14.67 22.90 -8.29
CA VAL A 127 15.44 23.61 -9.33
C VAL A 127 14.64 24.68 -10.07
#